data_AF-A0A6B2UXH8-F1
#
_entry.id   AF-A0A6B2UXH8-F1
#
_cell.length_a   1.000
_cell.length_b   1.000
_cell.length_c   1.000
_cell.angle_alpha   90.00
_cell.angle_beta   90.00
_cell.angle_gamma   90.00
#
_symmetry.space_group_name_H-M   'P 1'
#
loop_
_entity.id
_entity.type
_entity.pdbx_description
1 polymer ?
#
loop_
_entity_poly.entity_id
_entity_poly.type
_entity_poly.pdbx_seq_one_letter_code
_entity_poly.pdbx_strand_id
1 'polypeptide(L)' 'MEPVIVVGAGPVGLALALALTRHDVPCVVLDEGSWKDEERLARTAVLR' A
#
# COMPACT_ATOMS: atom_id res chain seq x y z
N MET A 1 5.43 13.82 -14.87
CA MET A 1 5.13 12.37 -14.86
C MET A 1 3.81 12.20 -14.15
N GLU A 2 2.91 11.41 -14.70
CA GLU A 2 1.70 11.01 -13.97
C GLU A 2 2.06 9.98 -12.89
N PRO A 3 1.37 9.97 -11.74
CA PRO A 3 1.67 9.04 -10.66
C PRO A 3 1.27 7.60 -11.04
N VAL A 4 2.01 6.63 -10.51
CA VAL A 4 1.61 5.21 -10.58
C VAL A 4 0.39 5.00 -9.70
N ILE A 5 -0.67 4.41 -10.26
CA ILE A 5 -1.87 4.04 -9.49
C ILE A 5 -1.70 2.61 -8.99
N VAL A 6 -1.74 2.44 -7.67
CA VAL A 6 -1.72 1.14 -7.00
C VAL A 6 -3.12 0.84 -6.48
N VAL A 7 -3.77 -0.20 -7.00
CA VAL A 7 -5.09 -0.63 -6.53
C VAL A 7 -4.93 -1.72 -5.45
N GLY A 8 -5.42 -1.41 -4.24
CA GLY A 8 -5.38 -2.23 -3.04
C GLY A 8 -4.31 -1.79 -2.03
N ALA A 9 -4.71 -1.47 -0.80
CA ALA A 9 -3.84 -1.12 0.34
C ALA A 9 -3.56 -2.33 1.25
N GLY A 10 -3.56 -3.54 0.68
CA GLY A 10 -3.06 -4.73 1.36
C GLY A 10 -1.54 -4.71 1.52
N PRO A 11 -0.94 -5.73 2.18
CA PRO A 11 0.50 -5.79 2.42
C PRO A 11 1.35 -5.62 1.16
N VAL A 12 0.92 -6.20 0.04
CA VAL A 12 1.64 -6.11 -1.25
C VAL A 12 1.56 -4.71 -1.84
N GLY A 13 0.37 -4.09 -1.84
CA GLY A 13 0.20 -2.73 -2.37
C GLY A 13 0.97 -1.69 -1.57
N LEU A 14 1.00 -1.82 -0.24
CA LEU A 14 1.80 -0.95 0.62
C LEU A 14 3.30 -1.17 0.47
N ALA A 15 3.76 -2.43 0.37
CA ALA A 15 5.17 -2.71 0.09
C ALA A 15 5.61 -2.13 -1.26
N LEU A 16 4.76 -2.22 -2.29
CA LEU A 16 4.99 -1.61 -3.59
C LEU A 16 5.06 -0.08 -3.49
N ALA A 17 4.10 0.56 -2.81
CA ALA A 17 4.09 2.02 -2.65
C ALA A 17 5.35 2.55 -1.95
N LEU A 18 5.86 1.83 -0.95
CA LEU A 18 7.13 2.17 -0.29
C LEU A 18 8.33 2.00 -1.23
N ALA A 19 8.36 0.94 -2.04
CA ALA A 19 9.43 0.74 -3.03
C ALA A 19 9.43 1.88 -4.07
N LEU A 20 8.26 2.29 -4.56
CA LEU A 20 8.11 3.42 -5.48
C LEU A 20 8.62 4.71 -4.84
N THR A 21 8.24 4.96 -3.59
CA THR A 21 8.68 6.14 -2.82
C THR A 21 10.21 6.19 -2.67
N ARG A 22 10.86 5.04 -2.43
CA ARG A 22 12.34 4.95 -2.32
C ARG A 22 13.09 5.29 -3.60
N HIS A 23 12.42 5.18 -4.74
CA HIS A 23 12.97 5.50 -6.05
C HIS A 23 12.47 6.86 -6.56
N ASP A 24 11.90 7.69 -5.68
CA ASP A 24 11.33 9.00 -6.02
C ASP A 24 10.25 8.94 -7.11
N VAL A 25 9.53 7.80 -7.19
CA VAL A 25 8.42 7.62 -8.14
C VAL A 25 7.11 8.02 -7.47
N PRO A 26 6.41 9.07 -7.95
CA PRO A 26 5.11 9.46 -7.42
C PRO A 26 4.09 8.33 -7.61
N CYS A 27 3.33 8.02 -6.56
CA CYS A 27 2.26 7.02 -6.64
C CYS A 27 1.03 7.45 -5.83
N VAL A 28 -0.12 6.90 -6.22
CA VAL A 28 -1.42 7.05 -5.54
C VAL A 28 -1.94 5.65 -5.25
N VAL A 29 -2.29 5.37 -3.99
CA VAL A 29 -2.90 4.11 -3.59
C VAL A 29 -4.42 4.31 -3.51
N LEU A 30 -5.17 3.47 -4.22
CA LEU A 30 -6.63 3.41 -4.17
C LEU A 30 -7.02 2.12 -3.45
N ASP A 31 -7.80 2.21 -2.39
CA ASP A 31 -8.30 1.04 -1.67
C ASP A 31 -9.82 1.09 -1.55
N GLU A 32 -10.47 -0.05 -1.72
CA GLU A 32 -11.93 -0.17 -1.62
C GLU A 32 -12.40 -0.37 -0.17
N GLY A 33 -11.47 -0.41 0.80
CA GLY A 33 -11.79 -0.65 2.19
C GLY A 33 -12.68 0.45 2.78
N SER A 34 -13.98 0.16 2.97
CA SER A 34 -14.69 0.76 4.10
C SER A 34 -13.94 0.30 5.34
N TRP A 35 -13.39 1.21 6.16
CA TRP A 35 -12.65 0.88 7.38
C TRP A 35 -13.53 0.08 8.36
N LYS A 36 -13.70 -1.20 8.09
CA LYS A 36 -14.29 -2.18 8.98
C LYS A 36 -13.10 -3.00 9.41
N ASP A 37 -12.72 -2.84 10.66
CA ASP A 37 -11.85 -3.77 11.37
C ASP A 37 -12.56 -5.13 11.39
N GLU A 38 -12.50 -5.86 10.27
CA GLU A 38 -12.65 -7.30 10.35
C GLU A 38 -11.47 -7.80 11.17
N GLU A 39 -11.77 -8.46 12.28
CA GLU A 39 -10.79 -8.96 13.23
C GLU A 39 -9.84 -9.92 12.50
N ARG A 40 -8.66 -9.41 12.13
CA ARG A 40 -7.60 -10.20 11.51
C ARG A 40 -6.51 -10.42 12.55
N LEU A 41 -5.94 -11.62 12.53
CA LEU A 41 -4.71 -11.91 13.28
C LEU A 41 -3.69 -10.81 12.98
N ALA A 42 -3.02 -10.30 14.01
CA ALA A 42 -1.99 -9.29 13.86
C ALA A 42 -0.92 -9.81 12.88
N ARG A 43 -0.82 -9.18 11.71
CA ARG A 43 0.22 -9.48 10.71
C ARG A 43 1.17 -8.28 10.66
N THR A 44 2.26 -8.37 11.42
CA THR A 44 3.33 -7.37 11.35
C THR A 44 4.27 -7.73 10.20
N ALA A 45 4.50 -6.79 9.28
CA ALA A 45 5.56 -6.88 8.28
C ALA A 45 6.62 -5.83 8.61
N VAL A 46 7.89 -6.24 8.65
CA VAL A 46 9.02 -5.30 8.68
C VAL A 46 9.35 -4.95 7.25
N LEU A 47 9.12 -3.69 6.88
CA LEU A 47 9.45 -3.16 5.55
C LEU A 47 10.85 -2.55 5.67
N ARG A 48 11.85 -3.23 5.09
CA ARG A 48 13.27 -2.85 5.14
C ARG A 48 13.70 -2.10 3.91
#